data_AF-A0A7V6WFV5-F1
#
_entry.id   AF-A0A7V6WFV5-F1
#
_cell.length_a   1.000
_cell.length_b   1.000
_cell.length_c   1.000
_cell.angle_alpha   90.00
_cell.angle_beta   90.00
_cell.angle_gamma   90.00
#
_symmetry.space_group_name_H-M   'P 1'
#
loop_
_entity.id
_entity.type
_entity.pdbx_description
1 polymer ?
#
loop_
_entity_poly.entity_id
_entity_poly.type
_entity_poly.pdbx_seq_one_letter_code
_entity_poly.pdbx_strand_id
1 'polypeptide(L)'
;VKVTGSRFIKNEKAGIKVEGARPVGYRTISIAGARDPGFLANLETILSGVKRRTTDNFSDLSTANSYRLLFNIYGRDGVMGKREPLRQQIGHEIGIIIEAIAPTQEMANTICSFARSTMLHYGFSGRLCTAGNLAFPYSPSDFPGGAVFEFSLHHLLEGEDEKKLFPIQWVKI
;
A
#
# COMPACT_ATOMS: atom_id res chain seq x y z
N VAL A 1 -5.10 23.93 7.71
CA VAL A 1 -6.51 24.28 7.37
C VAL A 1 -7.29 24.33 8.67
N LYS A 2 -7.95 25.46 8.98
CA LYS A 2 -8.85 25.56 10.14
C LYS A 2 -10.28 25.44 9.62
N VAL A 3 -11.01 24.42 10.06
CA VAL A 3 -12.43 24.23 9.73
C VAL A 3 -13.25 24.78 10.90
N THR A 4 -14.12 25.75 10.64
CA THR A 4 -15.05 26.33 11.62
C THR A 4 -16.43 26.49 11.00
N GLY A 5 -17.49 26.44 11.82
CA GLY A 5 -18.86 26.68 11.35
C GLY A 5 -19.62 25.43 10.89
N SER A 6 -19.07 24.23 11.09
CA SER A 6 -19.82 22.98 10.89
C SER A 6 -21.07 22.98 11.77
N ARG A 7 -22.23 22.78 11.16
CA ARG A 7 -23.53 22.64 11.85
C ARG A 7 -24.09 21.27 11.53
N PHE A 8 -24.66 20.59 12.53
CA PHE A 8 -25.43 19.39 12.30
C PHE A 8 -26.75 19.76 11.62
N ILE A 9 -27.02 19.14 10.47
CA ILE A 9 -28.31 19.24 9.78
C ILE A 9 -28.95 17.87 9.89
N LYS A 10 -30.07 17.79 10.59
CA LYS A 10 -30.80 16.54 10.76
C LYS A 10 -31.49 16.18 9.45
N ASN A 11 -31.28 14.96 8.96
CA ASN A 11 -32.05 14.46 7.82
C ASN A 11 -33.52 14.26 8.21
N GLU A 12 -34.43 14.63 7.32
CA GLU A 12 -35.88 14.47 7.51
C GLU A 12 -36.30 13.00 7.42
N LYS A 13 -35.58 12.20 6.62
CA LYS A 13 -35.82 10.78 6.42
C LYS A 13 -34.73 9.96 7.09
N ALA A 14 -35.14 8.85 7.69
CA ALA A 14 -34.19 7.80 8.07
C ALA A 14 -33.57 7.21 6.79
N GLY A 15 -32.29 6.86 6.87
CA GLY A 15 -31.56 6.23 5.79
C GLY A 15 -30.59 5.19 6.33
N ILE A 16 -30.36 4.15 5.55
CA ILE A 16 -29.44 3.06 5.87
C ILE A 16 -28.14 3.32 5.13
N LYS A 17 -27.06 3.52 5.88
CA LYS A 17 -25.74 3.64 5.27
C LYS A 17 -25.26 2.26 4.84
N VAL A 18 -25.04 2.09 3.55
CA VAL A 18 -24.47 0.89 2.96
C VAL A 18 -23.01 1.14 2.64
N GLU A 19 -22.16 0.38 3.31
CA GLU A 19 -20.74 0.31 3.04
C GLU A 19 -20.40 -1.08 2.54
N GLY A 20 -19.50 -1.16 1.57
CA GLY A 20 -19.07 -2.42 0.98
C GLY A 20 -17.58 -2.44 0.74
N ALA A 21 -17.01 -3.64 0.85
CA ALA A 21 -15.64 -3.92 0.49
C ALA A 21 -15.62 -5.05 -0.55
N ARG A 22 -14.69 -4.99 -1.49
CA ARG A 22 -14.48 -6.03 -2.50
C ARG A 22 -13.08 -6.61 -2.39
N PRO A 23 -12.88 -7.91 -2.65
CA PRO A 23 -11.54 -8.49 -2.69
C PRO A 23 -10.76 -7.92 -3.88
N VAL A 24 -9.47 -7.69 -3.69
CA VAL A 24 -8.55 -7.18 -4.73
C VAL A 24 -7.29 -8.02 -4.89
N GLY A 25 -7.19 -9.14 -4.17
CA GLY A 25 -6.08 -10.08 -4.25
C GLY A 25 -5.53 -10.45 -2.88
N TYR A 26 -4.27 -10.85 -2.85
CA TYR A 26 -3.49 -11.21 -1.67
C TYR A 26 -2.26 -10.34 -1.60
N ARG A 27 -1.80 -10.00 -0.39
CA ARG A 27 -0.59 -9.19 -0.20
C ARG A 27 0.58 -9.94 0.37
N THR A 28 1.76 -9.46 0.04
CA THR A 28 3.01 -9.73 0.76
C THR A 28 3.74 -8.42 0.92
N ILE A 29 4.29 -8.18 2.11
CA ILE A 29 5.08 -6.98 2.40
C ILE A 29 6.50 -7.34 2.81
N SER A 30 7.43 -6.44 2.54
CA SER A 30 8.76 -6.43 3.17
C SER A 30 9.04 -5.05 3.74
N ILE A 31 9.63 -5.03 4.94
CA ILE A 31 9.95 -3.81 5.68
C ILE A 31 11.47 -3.69 5.75
N ALA A 32 12.02 -2.54 5.35
CA ALA A 32 13.44 -2.27 5.41
C ALA A 32 13.74 -0.81 5.75
N GLY A 33 14.94 -0.55 6.27
CA GLY A 33 15.52 0.79 6.43
C GLY A 33 16.57 1.07 5.37
N ALA A 34 16.76 2.35 5.03
CA ALA A 34 17.89 2.83 4.23
C ALA A 34 18.39 4.18 4.73
N ARG A 35 19.72 4.34 4.76
CA ARG A 35 20.41 5.52 5.30
C ARG A 35 21.56 6.02 4.42
N ASP A 36 22.00 5.25 3.43
CA ASP A 36 23.09 5.66 2.54
C ASP A 36 22.74 6.95 1.77
N PRO A 37 23.50 8.05 1.89
CA PRO A 37 23.16 9.31 1.23
C PRO A 37 23.08 9.20 -0.30
N GLY A 38 23.88 8.33 -0.91
CA GLY A 38 23.83 8.07 -2.36
C GLY A 38 22.54 7.36 -2.76
N PHE A 39 22.11 6.38 -1.97
CA PHE A 39 20.82 5.71 -2.15
C PHE A 39 19.65 6.70 -2.00
N LEU A 40 19.67 7.54 -0.94
CA LEU A 40 18.63 8.54 -0.72
C LEU A 40 18.56 9.56 -1.87
N ALA A 41 19.71 10.03 -2.36
CA ALA A 41 19.79 10.94 -3.50
C ALA A 41 19.30 10.32 -4.82
N ASN A 42 19.41 9.00 -4.96
CA ASN A 42 19.00 8.26 -6.17
C ASN A 42 17.66 7.52 -6.00
N LEU A 43 16.92 7.78 -4.91
CA LEU A 43 15.76 6.98 -4.52
C LEU A 43 14.71 6.84 -5.63
N GLU A 44 14.38 7.92 -6.34
CA GLU A 44 13.39 7.87 -7.44
C GLU A 44 13.86 7.00 -8.61
N THR A 45 15.14 7.09 -8.99
CA THR A 45 15.75 6.25 -10.02
C THR A 45 15.74 4.78 -9.61
N ILE A 46 16.00 4.50 -8.33
CA ILE A 46 15.98 3.15 -7.78
C ILE A 46 14.55 2.60 -7.81
N LEU A 47 13.57 3.35 -7.28
CA LEU A 47 12.17 2.92 -7.24
C LEU A 47 11.60 2.65 -8.64
N SER A 48 11.85 3.55 -9.59
CA SER A 48 11.41 3.36 -10.98
C SER A 48 12.13 2.19 -11.66
N GLY A 49 13.42 2.02 -11.39
CA GLY A 49 14.23 0.92 -11.89
C GLY A 49 13.79 -0.46 -11.38
N VAL A 50 13.50 -0.57 -10.08
CA VAL A 50 12.98 -1.80 -9.47
C VAL A 50 11.61 -2.15 -10.05
N LYS A 51 10.71 -1.17 -10.19
CA LYS A 51 9.42 -1.37 -10.85
C LYS A 51 9.59 -1.91 -12.26
N ARG A 52 10.42 -1.27 -13.08
CA ARG A 52 10.70 -1.69 -14.45
C ARG A 52 11.23 -3.12 -14.51
N ARG A 53 12.29 -3.44 -13.75
CA ARG A 53 12.87 -4.79 -13.71
C ARG A 53 11.85 -5.84 -13.27
N THR A 54 10.98 -5.49 -12.32
CA THR A 54 9.92 -6.39 -11.88
C THR A 54 8.89 -6.59 -12.99
N THR A 55 8.45 -5.54 -13.66
CA THR A 55 7.56 -5.64 -14.83
C THR A 55 8.17 -6.47 -15.95
N ASP A 56 9.45 -6.26 -16.28
CA ASP A 56 10.16 -7.00 -17.31
C ASP A 56 10.28 -8.50 -16.95
N ASN A 57 10.60 -8.83 -15.69
CA ASN A 57 10.71 -10.21 -15.23
C ASN A 57 9.38 -10.97 -15.22
N PHE A 58 8.26 -10.24 -15.09
CA PHE A 58 6.92 -10.80 -15.04
C PHE A 58 6.08 -10.37 -16.25
N SER A 59 6.73 -10.12 -17.41
CA SER A 59 6.08 -9.68 -18.64
C SER A 59 5.06 -10.70 -19.18
N ASP A 60 5.23 -11.98 -18.88
CA ASP A 60 4.30 -13.02 -19.32
C ASP A 60 3.00 -13.03 -18.51
N LEU A 61 2.97 -12.30 -17.38
CA LEU A 61 1.78 -12.07 -16.58
C LEU A 61 0.98 -10.83 -17.08
N SER A 62 1.22 -10.39 -18.32
CA SER A 62 0.79 -9.11 -18.92
C SER A 62 -0.68 -8.99 -19.31
N THR A 63 -1.60 -9.56 -18.54
CA THR A 63 -2.85 -8.80 -18.35
C THR A 63 -2.47 -7.59 -17.49
N ALA A 64 -2.44 -6.40 -18.10
CA ALA A 64 -2.31 -5.16 -17.35
C ALA A 64 -3.33 -5.22 -16.20
N ASN A 65 -2.83 -5.19 -14.95
CA ASN A 65 -3.54 -5.44 -13.67
C ASN A 65 -3.38 -6.82 -13.01
N SER A 66 -2.50 -7.71 -13.48
CA SER A 66 -2.27 -8.97 -12.76
C SER A 66 -1.67 -8.75 -11.36
N TYR A 67 -0.88 -7.70 -11.15
CA TYR A 67 -0.41 -7.33 -9.81
C TYR A 67 -0.21 -5.82 -9.62
N ARG A 68 -0.07 -5.41 -8.36
CA ARG A 68 0.33 -4.06 -7.94
C ARG A 68 1.61 -4.15 -7.12
N LEU A 69 2.62 -3.35 -7.49
CA LEU A 69 3.83 -3.18 -6.70
C LEU A 69 3.91 -1.76 -6.17
N LEU A 70 3.88 -1.64 -4.85
CA LEU A 70 3.81 -0.40 -4.10
C LEU A 70 5.07 -0.23 -3.25
N PHE A 71 5.46 1.03 -3.06
CA PHE A 71 6.57 1.40 -2.18
C PHE A 71 6.11 2.55 -1.31
N ASN A 72 5.95 2.31 -0.01
CA ASN A 72 5.62 3.35 0.96
C ASN A 72 6.91 3.78 1.66
N ILE A 73 7.25 5.07 1.58
CA ILE A 73 8.52 5.62 2.07
C ILE A 73 8.27 6.55 3.28
N TYR A 74 8.37 5.98 4.47
CA TYR A 74 8.38 6.75 5.71
C TYR A 74 9.71 7.51 5.86
N GLY A 75 9.65 8.76 6.32
CA GLY A 75 10.79 9.68 6.28
C GLY A 75 10.90 10.49 4.99
N ARG A 76 10.02 10.26 4.00
CA ARG A 76 9.89 11.10 2.79
C ARG A 76 8.46 11.57 2.53
N ASP A 77 7.54 10.65 2.25
CA ASP A 77 6.17 10.97 1.81
C ASP A 77 5.14 9.87 2.11
N GLY A 78 5.43 8.93 3.02
CA GLY A 78 4.58 7.78 3.31
C GLY A 78 3.18 8.10 3.85
N VAL A 79 2.95 9.30 4.39
CA VAL A 79 1.64 9.73 4.92
C VAL A 79 0.91 10.66 3.95
N MET A 80 1.52 11.77 3.55
CA MET A 80 0.88 12.79 2.70
C MET A 80 1.07 12.55 1.20
N GLY A 81 1.89 11.59 0.80
CA GLY A 81 2.21 11.32 -0.60
C GLY A 81 2.70 12.57 -1.32
N LYS A 82 2.14 12.83 -2.51
CA LYS A 82 2.47 14.02 -3.31
C LYS A 82 2.16 15.35 -2.61
N ARG A 83 1.39 15.36 -1.53
CA ARG A 83 1.02 16.57 -0.77
C ARG A 83 2.00 16.89 0.36
N GLU A 84 3.04 16.08 0.55
CA GLU A 84 4.07 16.31 1.55
C GLU A 84 4.88 17.59 1.21
N PRO A 85 4.77 18.69 1.99
CA PRO A 85 5.43 19.95 1.68
C PRO A 85 6.96 19.85 1.67
N LEU A 86 7.54 18.93 2.45
CA LEU A 86 8.99 18.74 2.56
C LEU A 86 9.47 17.49 1.82
N ARG A 87 8.73 17.02 0.81
CA ARG A 87 9.01 15.77 0.09
C ARG A 87 10.45 15.64 -0.45
N GLN A 88 11.06 16.76 -0.82
CA GLN A 88 12.42 16.80 -1.36
C GLN A 88 13.51 16.90 -0.27
N GLN A 89 13.12 17.10 0.99
CA GLN A 89 14.00 17.19 2.14
C GLN A 89 13.97 15.87 2.91
N ILE A 90 14.49 14.81 2.29
CA ILE A 90 14.62 13.51 2.96
C ILE A 90 15.59 13.66 4.13
N GLY A 91 15.21 13.13 5.29
CA GLY A 91 16.07 13.09 6.47
C GLY A 91 17.29 12.18 6.29
N HIS A 92 17.94 11.82 7.40
CA HIS A 92 19.11 10.95 7.37
C HIS A 92 18.77 9.47 7.17
N GLU A 93 17.50 9.07 7.28
CA GLU A 93 17.06 7.69 7.20
C GLU A 93 15.61 7.61 6.72
N ILE A 94 15.27 6.53 6.01
CA ILE A 94 13.91 6.22 5.58
C ILE A 94 13.51 4.80 5.95
N GLY A 95 12.23 4.62 6.24
CA GLY A 95 11.57 3.31 6.29
C GLY A 95 10.87 3.02 4.96
N ILE A 96 11.10 1.83 4.42
CA ILE A 96 10.59 1.39 3.12
C ILE A 96 9.69 0.18 3.37
N ILE A 97 8.42 0.28 2.97
CA ILE A 97 7.52 -0.86 2.84
C ILE A 97 7.40 -1.18 1.36
N ILE A 98 7.92 -2.32 0.96
CA ILE A 98 7.70 -2.93 -0.35
C ILE A 98 6.44 -3.78 -0.23
N GLU A 99 5.43 -3.55 -1.06
CA GLU A 99 4.18 -4.29 -1.00
C GLU A 99 3.80 -4.79 -2.39
N ALA A 100 3.56 -6.08 -2.51
CA ALA A 100 2.99 -6.71 -3.70
C ALA A 100 1.57 -7.16 -3.41
N ILE A 101 0.61 -6.81 -4.28
CA ILE A 101 -0.75 -7.35 -4.28
C ILE A 101 -0.97 -8.09 -5.59
N ALA A 102 -1.40 -9.35 -5.53
CA ALA A 102 -1.58 -10.22 -6.69
C ALA A 102 -2.80 -11.16 -6.52
N PRO A 103 -3.24 -11.93 -7.54
CA PRO A 103 -4.47 -12.70 -7.48
C PRO A 103 -4.37 -13.90 -6.53
N THR A 104 -3.14 -14.38 -6.25
CA THR A 104 -2.85 -15.45 -5.28
C THR A 104 -1.73 -15.04 -4.32
N GLN A 105 -1.69 -15.69 -3.15
CA GLN A 105 -0.67 -15.42 -2.13
C GLN A 105 0.73 -15.81 -2.62
N GLU A 106 0.85 -16.87 -3.41
CA GLU A 106 2.11 -17.36 -3.99
C GLU A 106 2.67 -16.35 -5.00
N MET A 107 1.81 -15.73 -5.81
CA MET A 107 2.21 -14.70 -6.75
C MET A 107 2.65 -13.43 -6.01
N ALA A 108 1.92 -13.02 -4.96
CA ALA A 108 2.30 -11.88 -4.13
C ALA A 108 3.68 -12.10 -3.45
N ASN A 109 3.92 -13.32 -2.93
CA ASN A 109 5.21 -13.70 -2.35
C ASN A 109 6.34 -13.61 -3.37
N THR A 110 6.13 -14.16 -4.56
CA THR A 110 7.12 -14.18 -5.65
C THR A 110 7.49 -12.77 -6.09
N ILE A 111 6.49 -11.90 -6.32
CA ILE A 111 6.72 -10.51 -6.73
C ILE A 111 7.42 -9.70 -5.65
N CYS A 112 6.99 -9.81 -4.39
CA CYS A 112 7.60 -9.10 -3.26
C CYS A 112 9.06 -9.50 -3.09
N SER A 113 9.35 -10.80 -3.10
CA SER A 113 10.70 -11.33 -2.97
C SER A 113 11.62 -10.85 -4.09
N PHE A 114 11.13 -10.86 -5.34
CA PHE A 114 11.89 -10.37 -6.49
C PHE A 114 12.17 -8.86 -6.39
N ALA A 115 11.15 -8.05 -6.09
CA ALA A 115 11.28 -6.60 -5.95
C ALA A 115 12.24 -6.22 -4.81
N ARG A 116 12.11 -6.88 -3.65
CA ARG A 116 12.99 -6.73 -2.49
C ARG A 116 14.44 -7.05 -2.83
N SER A 117 14.70 -8.21 -3.41
CA SER A 117 16.05 -8.63 -3.80
C SER A 117 16.65 -7.67 -4.84
N THR A 118 15.84 -7.26 -5.82
CA THR A 118 16.25 -6.28 -6.83
C THR A 118 16.63 -4.94 -6.20
N MET A 119 15.83 -4.42 -5.26
CA MET A 119 16.12 -3.16 -4.58
C MET A 119 17.36 -3.25 -3.68
N LEU A 120 17.52 -4.37 -2.98
CA LEU A 120 18.68 -4.66 -2.13
C LEU A 120 20.00 -4.55 -2.92
N HIS A 121 20.00 -5.00 -4.19
CA HIS A 121 21.21 -5.02 -5.02
C HIS A 121 21.24 -3.93 -6.11
N TYR A 122 20.25 -3.03 -6.16
CA TYR A 122 20.13 -2.06 -7.24
C TYR A 122 21.35 -1.13 -7.31
N GLY A 123 21.92 -0.97 -8.51
CA GLY A 123 23.05 -0.08 -8.75
C GLY A 123 22.59 1.37 -8.94
N PHE A 124 23.36 2.32 -8.42
CA PHE A 124 23.15 3.75 -8.63
C PHE A 124 24.49 4.48 -8.77
N SER A 125 24.46 5.69 -9.31
CA SER A 125 25.67 6.47 -9.56
C SER A 125 26.43 6.76 -8.27
N GLY A 126 27.73 6.52 -8.26
CA GLY A 126 28.59 6.76 -7.08
C GLY A 126 28.43 5.72 -5.97
N ARG A 127 27.76 4.58 -6.21
CA ARG A 127 27.65 3.50 -5.23
C ARG A 127 29.02 2.92 -4.88
N LEU A 128 29.41 3.05 -3.61
CA LEU A 128 30.65 2.46 -3.07
C LEU A 128 30.41 1.10 -2.41
N CYS A 129 29.19 0.84 -1.91
CA CYS A 129 28.88 -0.40 -1.22
C CYS A 129 28.82 -1.59 -2.19
N THR A 130 29.61 -2.63 -1.89
CA THR A 130 29.54 -3.94 -2.57
C THR A 130 28.43 -4.83 -2.01
N ALA A 131 27.99 -4.53 -0.79
CA ALA A 131 26.90 -5.20 -0.07
C ALA A 131 25.51 -4.60 -0.41
N GLY A 132 24.48 -5.03 0.32
CA GLY A 132 23.10 -4.60 0.10
C GLY A 132 22.79 -3.16 0.51
N ASN A 133 21.81 -2.55 -0.15
CA ASN A 133 21.33 -1.18 0.08
C ASN A 133 20.38 -1.04 1.28
N LEU A 134 19.82 -2.15 1.76
CA LEU A 134 18.69 -2.16 2.69
C LEU A 134 19.05 -2.89 3.99
N ALA A 135 18.61 -2.36 5.11
CA ALA A 135 18.67 -3.03 6.41
C ALA A 135 17.31 -3.67 6.72
N PHE A 136 17.25 -4.98 6.85
CA PHE A 136 16.03 -5.69 7.23
C PHE A 136 15.99 -5.92 8.74
N PRO A 137 14.95 -5.45 9.46
CA PRO A 137 14.83 -5.66 10.90
C PRO A 137 14.44 -7.10 11.28
N TYR A 138 14.00 -7.91 10.32
CA TYR A 138 13.45 -9.25 10.56
C TYR A 138 13.97 -10.30 9.56
N SER A 139 13.95 -11.55 10.00
CA SER A 139 14.22 -12.74 9.18
C SER A 139 13.17 -13.82 9.52
N PRO A 140 12.35 -14.29 8.56
CA PRO A 140 12.31 -13.87 7.16
C PRO A 140 11.91 -12.40 6.99
N SER A 141 12.34 -11.79 5.87
CA SER A 141 12.09 -10.38 5.57
C SER A 141 10.83 -10.12 4.73
N ASP A 142 10.13 -11.19 4.31
CA ASP A 142 8.87 -11.15 3.57
C ASP A 142 7.74 -11.68 4.46
N PHE A 143 6.62 -10.94 4.52
CA PHE A 143 5.47 -11.22 5.37
C PHE A 143 4.20 -11.37 4.53
N PRO A 144 3.68 -12.60 4.36
CA PRO A 144 2.37 -12.84 3.77
C PRO A 144 1.27 -12.20 4.62
N GLY A 145 0.44 -11.36 4.01
CA GLY A 145 -0.65 -10.65 4.70
C GLY A 145 -2.05 -11.16 4.36
N GLY A 146 -2.18 -12.17 3.50
CA GLY A 146 -3.47 -12.76 3.14
C GLY A 146 -4.30 -11.88 2.24
N ALA A 147 -5.61 -12.15 2.24
CA ALA A 147 -6.59 -11.48 1.38
C ALA A 147 -6.66 -9.97 1.66
N VAL A 148 -6.76 -9.20 0.58
CA VAL A 148 -6.86 -7.75 0.58
C VAL A 148 -8.21 -7.34 0.06
N PHE A 149 -8.80 -6.36 0.73
CA PHE A 149 -10.04 -5.74 0.32
C PHE A 149 -9.81 -4.25 0.11
N GLU A 150 -10.53 -3.69 -0.84
CA GLU A 150 -10.68 -2.25 -0.95
C GLU A 150 -12.13 -1.86 -0.72
N PHE A 151 -12.31 -0.66 -0.21
CA PHE A 151 -13.62 -0.05 -0.08
C PHE A 151 -14.23 0.16 -1.47
N SER A 152 -15.44 -0.36 -1.69
CA SER A 152 -16.07 -0.44 -3.01
C SER A 152 -17.46 0.16 -3.09
N LEU A 153 -18.10 0.46 -1.96
CA LEU A 153 -19.45 1.02 -1.93
C LEU A 153 -19.60 2.00 -0.76
N HIS A 154 -20.05 3.22 -1.06
CA HIS A 154 -20.48 4.22 -0.07
C HIS A 154 -21.82 4.79 -0.52
N HIS A 155 -22.92 4.29 0.03
CA HIS A 155 -24.24 4.72 -0.38
C HIS A 155 -25.16 4.93 0.82
N LEU A 156 -26.12 5.85 0.70
CA LEU A 156 -27.18 6.04 1.69
C LEU A 156 -28.50 5.62 1.02
N LEU A 157 -29.08 4.52 1.48
CA LEU A 157 -30.41 4.08 1.05
C LEU A 157 -31.46 4.87 1.83
N GLU A 158 -32.23 5.69 1.13
CA GLU A 158 -33.29 6.51 1.74
C GLU A 158 -34.67 5.93 1.47
N GLY A 159 -35.58 6.03 2.45
CA GLY A 159 -36.98 5.65 2.27
C GLY A 159 -37.29 4.15 2.36
N GLU A 160 -36.29 3.33 2.68
CA GLU A 160 -36.46 1.89 2.92
C GLU A 160 -36.90 1.59 4.37
N ASP A 161 -37.72 0.54 4.54
CA ASP A 161 -38.09 0.03 5.85
C ASP A 161 -37.00 -0.92 6.37
N GLU A 162 -36.18 -0.42 7.31
CA GLU A 162 -35.08 -1.16 7.93
C GLU A 162 -35.51 -2.54 8.44
N LYS A 163 -36.72 -2.66 9.01
CA LYS A 163 -37.21 -3.92 9.58
C LYS A 163 -37.49 -4.99 8.52
N LYS A 164 -37.74 -4.57 7.27
CA LYS A 164 -37.91 -5.50 6.13
C LYS A 164 -36.57 -5.97 5.58
N LEU A 165 -35.59 -5.06 5.50
CA LEU A 165 -34.26 -5.36 4.97
C LEU A 165 -33.40 -6.17 5.95
N PHE A 166 -33.52 -5.88 7.24
CA PHE A 166 -32.73 -6.48 8.31
C PHE A 166 -33.67 -6.99 9.42
N PRO A 167 -34.33 -8.14 9.24
CA PRO A 167 -35.25 -8.67 10.23
C PRO A 167 -34.51 -9.02 11.53
N ILE A 168 -35.00 -8.51 12.66
CA ILE A 168 -34.43 -8.74 13.98
C ILE A 168 -35.39 -9.61 14.78
N GLN A 169 -34.88 -10.67 15.41
CA GLN A 169 -35.62 -11.48 16.38
C GLN A 169 -35.10 -11.22 17.79
N TRP A 170 -36.00 -10.92 18.71
CA TRP A 170 -35.68 -10.79 20.12
C TRP A 170 -35.71 -12.16 20.78
N VAL A 171 -34.66 -12.50 21.53
CA VAL A 171 -34.59 -13.73 22.31
C VAL A 171 -34.46 -13.35 23.79
N LYS A 172 -35.30 -13.94 24.64
CA LYS A 172 -35.24 -13.74 26.09
C LYS A 172 -34.14 -14.66 26.62
N ILE A 173 -33.12 -14.07 27.25
CA ILE A 173 -32.04 -14.78 27.95
C ILE A 173 -32.51 -15.11 29.37
#